data_AF-A0A067RJH4-F1
#
_entry.id   AF-A0A067RJH4-F1
#
_cell.length_a   1.000
_cell.length_b   1.000
_cell.length_c   1.000
_cell.angle_alpha   90.00
_cell.angle_beta   90.00
_cell.angle_gamma   90.00
#
_symmetry.space_group_name_H-M   'P 1'
#
loop_
_entity.id
_entity.type
_entity.pdbx_description
1 polymer ?
#
loop_
_entity_poly.entity_id
_entity_poly.type
_entity_poly.pdbx_seq_one_letter_code
_entity_poly.pdbx_strand_id
1 'polypeptide(L)'
;MPDNLFDIMLTSFQNGSDLCCIKKDPRDTEKYHSCCINIMKIEEDNRKIWVLDPQSQDCNVWTYEEFINEYHRLDMCHKNLDNLSGLQGRNIGSSPWVSQTFCLELENLCDEFTIELNDTDDDQEGCTFVVELVQKIKPDDEDKLNCIKPWDALVDLELKVGDEEFATKYPQETHCFTMQPGTSDIRVTTDTEEHGSIYMRISSKRKYEVKRKE
;
A
#
# COMPACT_ATOMS: atom_id res chain seq x y z
N MET A 1 -6.28 -7.66 -14.74
CA MET A 1 -4.88 -7.47 -14.29
C MET A 1 -4.23 -6.46 -15.23
N PRO A 2 -3.44 -5.50 -14.74
CA PRO A 2 -2.84 -4.47 -15.61
C PRO A 2 -1.83 -5.08 -16.60
N ASP A 3 -1.85 -4.62 -17.85
CA ASP A 3 -0.96 -5.15 -18.92
C ASP A 3 0.54 -4.86 -18.65
N ASN A 4 0.83 -3.89 -17.77
CA ASN A 4 2.18 -3.44 -17.40
C ASN A 4 2.62 -3.93 -16.01
N LEU A 5 1.92 -4.90 -15.40
CA LEU A 5 2.21 -5.34 -14.03
C LEU A 5 3.65 -5.82 -13.85
N PHE A 6 4.22 -6.56 -14.81
CA PHE A 6 5.63 -6.98 -14.73
C PHE A 6 6.59 -5.79 -14.65
N ASP A 7 6.35 -4.74 -15.45
CA ASP A 7 7.23 -3.57 -15.50
C ASP A 7 7.10 -2.77 -14.20
N ILE A 8 5.89 -2.68 -13.63
CA ILE A 8 5.64 -2.10 -12.31
C ILE A 8 6.39 -2.88 -11.23
N MET A 9 6.33 -4.21 -11.25
CA MET A 9 7.04 -5.08 -10.30
C MET A 9 8.55 -4.89 -10.41
N LEU A 10 9.10 -4.99 -11.61
CA LEU A 10 10.53 -4.84 -11.88
C LEU A 10 11.03 -3.49 -11.40
N THR A 11 10.33 -2.41 -11.78
CA THR A 11 10.75 -1.06 -11.43
C THR A 11 10.63 -0.83 -9.92
N SER A 12 9.55 -1.30 -9.28
CA SER A 12 9.38 -1.22 -7.83
C SER A 12 10.48 -1.99 -7.07
N PHE A 13 10.84 -3.18 -7.55
CA PHE A 13 11.90 -4.02 -6.98
C PHE A 13 13.28 -3.38 -7.13
N GLN A 14 13.63 -2.91 -8.34
CA GLN A 14 14.89 -2.17 -8.60
C GLN A 14 14.99 -0.92 -7.72
N ASN A 15 13.83 -0.32 -7.45
CA ASN A 15 13.66 0.80 -6.56
C ASN A 15 13.54 0.38 -5.07
N GLY A 16 14.00 -0.82 -4.69
CA GLY A 16 14.15 -1.23 -3.30
C GLY A 16 12.84 -1.42 -2.53
N SER A 17 11.73 -1.62 -3.24
CA SER A 17 10.46 -2.02 -2.62
C SER A 17 10.52 -3.51 -2.29
N ASP A 18 10.02 -3.89 -1.13
CA ASP A 18 9.78 -5.30 -0.81
C ASP A 18 8.53 -5.75 -1.56
N LEU A 19 8.60 -6.85 -2.30
CA LEU A 19 7.42 -7.44 -2.94
C LEU A 19 7.11 -8.78 -2.27
N CYS A 20 5.88 -8.94 -1.78
CA CYS A 20 5.35 -10.20 -1.28
C CYS A 20 4.25 -10.70 -2.21
N CYS A 21 4.05 -12.01 -2.26
CA CYS A 21 2.94 -12.59 -3.02
C CYS A 21 2.25 -13.70 -2.23
N ILE A 22 0.97 -13.95 -2.56
CA ILE A 22 0.11 -14.91 -1.89
C ILE A 22 -0.37 -15.95 -2.89
N LYS A 23 -0.27 -17.23 -2.53
CA LYS A 23 -0.76 -18.38 -3.30
C LYS A 23 -2.03 -18.96 -2.67
N LYS A 24 -2.91 -19.54 -3.48
CA LYS A 24 -4.12 -20.25 -3.01
C LYS A 24 -3.73 -21.64 -2.48
N ASP A 25 -4.36 -22.15 -1.42
CA ASP A 25 -4.12 -23.54 -1.01
C ASP A 25 -4.83 -24.50 -2.00
N PRO A 26 -4.08 -25.38 -2.69
CA PRO A 26 -4.68 -26.33 -3.63
C PRO A 26 -5.60 -27.37 -2.95
N ARG A 27 -5.51 -27.53 -1.61
CA ARG A 27 -6.31 -28.48 -0.83
C ARG A 27 -7.54 -27.85 -0.18
N ASP A 28 -7.61 -26.52 -0.14
CA ASP A 28 -8.72 -25.78 0.45
C ASP A 28 -8.95 -24.51 -0.37
N THR A 29 -9.90 -24.58 -1.30
CA THR A 29 -10.18 -23.48 -2.23
C THR A 29 -10.74 -22.23 -1.55
N GLU A 30 -11.06 -22.30 -0.25
CA GLU A 30 -11.54 -21.20 0.59
C GLU A 30 -10.44 -20.65 1.52
N LYS A 31 -9.24 -21.23 1.51
CA LYS A 31 -8.09 -20.74 2.27
C LYS A 31 -6.95 -20.36 1.33
N TYR A 32 -6.56 -19.10 1.36
CA TYR A 32 -5.29 -18.70 0.75
C TYR A 32 -4.17 -19.14 1.69
N HIS A 33 -3.04 -19.66 1.20
CA HIS A 33 -1.94 -19.98 2.11
C HIS A 33 -1.21 -18.69 2.47
N SER A 34 -1.39 -18.21 3.70
CA SER A 34 -0.80 -16.97 4.17
C SER A 34 0.66 -17.14 4.54
N CYS A 35 1.54 -16.97 3.57
CA CYS A 35 2.95 -16.68 3.79
C CYS A 35 3.27 -15.42 2.97
N CYS A 36 3.99 -14.45 3.54
CA CYS A 36 4.59 -13.37 2.75
C CYS A 36 5.68 -14.04 1.92
N ILE A 37 5.35 -14.48 0.70
CA ILE A 37 6.32 -15.17 -0.14
C ILE A 37 7.14 -14.08 -0.83
N ASN A 38 8.37 -13.89 -0.36
CA ASN A 38 9.21 -12.76 -0.73
C ASN A 38 9.72 -12.94 -2.16
N ILE A 39 9.50 -11.94 -3.01
CA ILE A 39 10.20 -11.87 -4.30
C ILE A 39 11.64 -11.44 -4.01
N MET A 40 12.57 -12.36 -4.23
CA MET A 40 13.99 -12.17 -3.94
C MET A 40 14.74 -11.56 -5.11
N LYS A 41 14.21 -11.72 -6.32
CA LYS A 41 14.82 -11.24 -7.57
C LYS A 41 13.78 -11.15 -8.67
N ILE A 42 13.93 -10.18 -9.55
CA ILE A 42 13.25 -10.12 -10.85
C ILE A 42 14.33 -9.94 -11.92
N GLU A 43 14.31 -10.77 -12.97
CA GLU A 43 15.19 -10.62 -14.13
C GLU A 43 14.41 -10.06 -15.30
N GLU A 44 14.93 -8.98 -15.88
CA GLU A 44 14.32 -8.27 -17.01
C GLU A 44 14.38 -9.09 -18.31
N ASP A 45 15.56 -9.60 -18.67
CA ASP A 45 15.85 -10.24 -19.97
C ASP A 45 14.95 -11.44 -20.29
N ASN A 46 14.58 -12.21 -19.27
CA ASN A 46 13.81 -13.45 -19.41
C ASN A 46 12.50 -13.44 -18.63
N ARG A 47 12.13 -12.27 -18.06
CA ARG A 47 10.94 -12.05 -17.24
C ARG A 47 10.72 -13.12 -16.17
N LYS A 48 11.80 -13.55 -15.51
CA LYS A 48 11.73 -14.50 -14.42
C LYS A 48 11.62 -13.80 -13.07
N ILE A 49 10.97 -14.49 -12.15
CA ILE A 49 10.67 -14.01 -10.81
C ILE A 49 11.09 -15.11 -9.84
N TRP A 50 11.96 -14.76 -8.88
CA TRP A 50 12.42 -15.67 -7.84
C TRP A 50 11.63 -15.40 -6.58
N VAL A 51 11.02 -16.45 -6.05
CA VAL A 51 10.11 -16.32 -4.92
C VAL A 51 10.53 -17.30 -3.83
N LEU A 52 10.80 -16.78 -2.63
CA LEU A 52 11.23 -17.56 -1.47
C LEU A 52 10.03 -17.79 -0.54
N ASP A 53 9.63 -19.04 -0.37
CA ASP A 53 8.65 -19.42 0.63
C ASP A 53 9.30 -19.35 2.02
N PRO A 54 8.89 -18.42 2.90
CA PRO A 54 9.54 -18.26 4.20
C PRO A 54 9.30 -19.46 5.13
N GLN A 55 8.27 -20.26 4.88
CA GLN A 55 7.94 -21.41 5.72
C GLN A 55 8.77 -22.63 5.32
N SER A 56 8.83 -22.94 4.02
CA SER A 56 9.61 -24.09 3.54
C SER A 56 11.07 -23.77 3.26
N GLN A 57 11.42 -22.47 3.16
CA GLN A 57 12.72 -21.97 2.70
C GLN A 57 13.04 -22.37 1.24
N ASP A 58 12.05 -22.83 0.49
CA ASP A 58 12.21 -23.18 -0.92
C ASP A 58 12.23 -21.92 -1.79
N CYS A 59 13.23 -21.83 -2.67
CA CYS A 59 13.31 -20.80 -3.69
C CYS A 59 12.76 -21.36 -5.01
N ASN A 60 11.62 -20.82 -5.44
CA ASN A 60 10.98 -21.16 -6.70
C ASN A 60 11.32 -20.12 -7.76
N VAL A 61 11.49 -20.56 -9.00
CA VAL A 61 11.78 -19.69 -10.14
C VAL A 61 10.64 -19.83 -11.13
N TRP A 62 9.95 -18.72 -11.40
CA TRP A 62 8.79 -18.67 -12.26
C TRP A 62 9.05 -17.75 -13.44
N THR A 63 8.57 -18.10 -14.62
CA THR A 63 8.30 -17.11 -15.66
C THR A 63 7.16 -16.18 -15.22
N TYR A 64 7.06 -14.99 -15.80
CA TYR A 64 5.96 -14.09 -15.52
C TYR A 64 4.58 -14.75 -15.73
N GLU A 65 4.41 -15.54 -16.79
CA GLU A 65 3.17 -16.27 -17.07
C GLU A 65 2.85 -17.34 -16.00
N GLU A 66 3.85 -18.08 -15.52
CA GLU A 66 3.63 -19.03 -14.42
C GLU A 66 3.32 -18.31 -13.11
N PHE A 67 4.02 -17.20 -12.84
CA PHE A 67 3.82 -16.40 -11.63
C PHE A 67 2.37 -15.89 -11.52
N ILE A 68 1.81 -15.32 -12.58
CA ILE A 68 0.42 -14.79 -12.56
C ILE A 68 -0.63 -15.89 -12.43
N ASN A 69 -0.30 -17.13 -12.80
CA ASN A 69 -1.20 -18.28 -12.69
C ASN A 69 -1.10 -18.93 -11.29
N GLU A 70 0.07 -18.88 -10.66
CA GLU A 70 0.31 -19.47 -9.35
C GLU A 70 -0.12 -18.52 -8.21
N TYR A 71 0.25 -17.25 -8.30
CA TYR A 71 0.03 -16.26 -7.25
C TYR A 71 -1.16 -15.38 -7.57
N HIS A 72 -2.02 -15.22 -6.57
CA HIS A 72 -3.33 -14.56 -6.71
C HIS A 72 -3.29 -13.11 -6.22
N ARG A 73 -2.26 -12.73 -5.47
CA ARG A 73 -2.07 -11.39 -4.94
C ARG A 73 -0.59 -11.04 -4.86
N LEU A 74 -0.31 -9.77 -5.13
CA LEU A 74 1.00 -9.13 -5.01
C LEU A 74 0.86 -7.94 -4.06
N ASP A 75 1.67 -7.92 -3.00
CA ASP A 75 1.81 -6.82 -2.07
C ASP A 75 3.13 -6.11 -2.35
N MET A 76 3.09 -4.79 -2.51
CA MET A 76 4.28 -3.97 -2.73
C MET A 76 4.45 -3.04 -1.54
N CYS A 77 5.52 -3.25 -0.77
CA CYS A 77 5.86 -2.43 0.38
C CYS A 77 7.04 -1.51 0.02
N HIS A 78 6.74 -0.23 -0.15
CA HIS A 78 7.70 0.78 -0.54
C HIS A 78 8.44 1.32 0.68
N LYS A 79 9.61 0.73 1.01
CA LYS A 79 10.47 1.24 2.09
C LYS A 79 11.12 2.58 1.75
N ASN A 80 11.29 2.86 0.46
CA ASN A 80 11.87 4.10 -0.03
C ASN A 80 10.81 4.96 -0.75
N LEU A 81 10.33 6.00 -0.07
CA LEU A 81 9.31 6.92 -0.59
C LEU A 81 9.81 7.76 -1.79
N ASP A 82 11.13 8.02 -1.91
CA ASP A 82 11.70 8.71 -3.08
C ASP A 82 11.47 7.92 -4.37
N ASN A 83 11.51 6.60 -4.23
CA ASN A 83 11.42 5.65 -5.30
C ASN A 83 9.98 5.43 -5.76
N LEU A 84 9.06 5.36 -4.80
CA LEU A 84 7.62 5.30 -5.04
C LEU A 84 7.09 6.59 -5.69
N SER A 85 7.51 7.76 -5.19
CA SER A 85 7.17 9.04 -5.81
C SER A 85 7.82 9.22 -7.18
N GLY A 86 9.00 8.65 -7.45
CA GLY A 86 9.59 8.65 -8.80
C GLY A 86 8.83 7.78 -9.81
N LEU A 87 8.08 6.79 -9.32
CA LEU A 87 7.26 5.89 -10.13
C LEU A 87 5.88 6.47 -10.47
N GLN A 88 5.26 7.19 -9.53
CA GLN A 88 3.85 7.58 -9.63
C GLN A 88 3.57 9.05 -9.28
N GLY A 89 4.52 9.78 -8.69
CA GLY A 89 4.39 11.19 -8.32
C GLY A 89 5.04 12.13 -9.33
N ARG A 90 4.63 13.40 -9.31
CA ARG A 90 5.27 14.48 -10.06
C ARG A 90 5.93 15.45 -9.08
N ASN A 91 7.21 15.74 -9.29
CA ASN A 91 8.03 16.65 -8.49
C ASN A 91 8.30 16.20 -7.05
N ILE A 92 9.51 15.67 -6.89
CA ILE A 92 10.07 15.28 -5.61
C ILE A 92 11.00 16.43 -5.20
N GLY A 93 10.61 17.20 -4.19
CA GLY A 93 11.48 18.21 -3.61
C GLY A 93 12.80 17.61 -3.08
N SER A 94 13.79 18.45 -2.79
CA SER A 94 15.07 18.03 -2.21
C SER A 94 15.00 17.76 -0.70
N SER A 95 13.91 18.16 -0.06
CA SER A 95 13.69 18.00 1.39
C SER A 95 13.52 16.53 1.80
N PRO A 96 13.82 16.16 3.06
CA PRO A 96 13.54 14.82 3.57
C PRO A 96 12.03 14.57 3.66
N TRP A 97 11.63 13.30 3.56
CA TRP A 97 10.24 12.89 3.81
C TRP A 97 9.87 13.09 5.28
N VAL A 98 8.75 13.74 5.50
CA VAL A 98 8.06 13.83 6.79
C VAL A 98 6.79 13.00 6.69
N SER A 99 6.51 12.19 7.71
CA SER A 99 5.34 11.31 7.75
C SER A 99 4.53 11.55 9.02
N GLN A 100 3.21 11.51 8.89
CA GLN A 100 2.26 11.53 9.99
C GLN A 100 1.37 10.30 9.90
N THR A 101 1.10 9.65 11.04
CA THR A 101 0.28 8.42 11.10
C THR A 101 -0.95 8.67 11.95
N PHE A 102 -2.11 8.23 11.45
CA PHE A 102 -3.41 8.40 12.06
C PHE A 102 -4.08 7.04 12.19
N CYS A 103 -4.49 6.65 13.39
CA CYS A 103 -5.35 5.48 13.57
C CYS A 103 -6.75 5.85 13.11
N LEU A 104 -7.37 5.08 12.22
CA LEU A 104 -8.73 5.35 11.77
C LEU A 104 -9.73 4.82 12.80
N GLU A 105 -10.75 5.63 13.11
CA GLU A 105 -11.81 5.31 14.07
C GLU A 105 -13.02 4.74 13.33
N LEU A 106 -13.39 5.30 12.16
CA LEU A 106 -14.44 4.79 11.26
C LEU A 106 -15.80 4.57 11.97
N GLU A 107 -16.10 5.32 13.03
CA GLU A 107 -17.30 5.11 13.86
C GLU A 107 -18.62 5.19 13.08
N ASN A 108 -18.65 5.98 12.00
CA ASN A 108 -19.78 6.09 11.07
C ASN A 108 -19.40 5.63 9.66
N LEU A 109 -18.55 4.61 9.57
CA LEU A 109 -18.01 4.09 8.31
C LEU A 109 -17.19 5.12 7.53
N CYS A 110 -16.72 6.17 8.21
CA CYS A 110 -16.06 7.31 7.59
C CYS A 110 -15.16 8.02 8.60
N ASP A 111 -13.94 8.35 8.17
CA ASP A 111 -13.05 9.30 8.83
C ASP A 111 -12.69 10.40 7.82
N GLU A 112 -12.74 11.66 8.27
CA GLU A 112 -12.37 12.82 7.46
C GLU A 112 -11.21 13.59 8.07
N PHE A 113 -10.35 14.10 7.20
CA PHE A 113 -9.19 14.90 7.56
C PHE A 113 -9.08 16.11 6.64
N THR A 114 -8.58 17.21 7.19
CA THR A 114 -8.17 18.39 6.44
C THR A 114 -6.65 18.41 6.37
N ILE A 115 -6.09 18.51 5.16
CA ILE A 115 -4.68 18.79 4.94
C ILE A 115 -4.51 20.27 4.61
N GLU A 116 -3.63 20.94 5.36
CA GLU A 116 -3.21 22.32 5.11
C GLU A 116 -1.75 22.31 4.65
N LEU A 117 -1.52 22.68 3.38
CA LEU A 117 -0.20 22.87 2.82
C LEU A 117 0.19 24.35 2.96
N ASN A 118 1.02 24.63 3.97
CA ASN A 118 1.38 25.99 4.40
C ASN A 118 2.61 26.57 3.66
N ASP A 119 3.24 25.78 2.79
CA ASP A 119 4.52 26.12 2.17
C ASP A 119 4.32 26.70 0.76
N THR A 120 4.73 27.95 0.57
CA THR A 120 4.52 28.75 -0.65
C THR A 120 5.80 28.96 -1.47
N ASP A 121 6.86 28.15 -1.26
CA ASP A 121 8.08 28.29 -2.06
C ASP A 121 7.73 28.37 -3.56
N ASP A 122 8.20 29.46 -4.19
CA ASP A 122 7.71 30.10 -5.42
C ASP A 122 7.70 29.22 -6.69
N ASP A 123 8.11 27.96 -6.58
CA ASP A 123 7.94 26.96 -7.62
C ASP A 123 6.51 26.40 -7.55
N GLN A 124 5.63 27.05 -8.32
CA GLN A 124 4.17 26.83 -8.46
C GLN A 124 3.72 25.41 -8.87
N GLU A 125 4.58 24.41 -8.76
CA GLU A 125 4.23 23.04 -9.09
C GLU A 125 3.88 22.29 -7.80
N GLY A 126 2.69 21.68 -7.79
CA GLY A 126 2.11 21.04 -6.60
C GLY A 126 3.04 20.06 -5.89
N CYS A 127 2.69 19.73 -4.65
CA CYS A 127 3.47 18.85 -3.78
C CYS A 127 3.03 17.40 -3.94
N THR A 128 3.99 16.48 -4.16
CA THR A 128 3.71 15.04 -4.07
C THR A 128 3.46 14.63 -2.62
N PHE A 129 2.31 13.99 -2.42
CA PHE A 129 1.94 13.27 -1.22
C PHE A 129 1.93 11.78 -1.53
N VAL A 130 2.35 11.00 -0.54
CA VAL A 130 2.17 9.55 -0.51
C VAL A 130 1.22 9.25 0.63
N VAL A 131 0.12 8.56 0.34
CA VAL A 131 -0.84 8.10 1.35
C VAL A 131 -0.87 6.59 1.34
N GLU A 132 -0.58 6.01 2.49
CA GLU A 132 -0.69 4.58 2.74
C GLU A 132 -1.88 4.34 3.67
N LEU A 133 -2.84 3.54 3.23
CA LEU A 133 -3.83 2.93 4.10
C LEU A 133 -3.33 1.55 4.45
N VAL A 134 -3.18 1.27 5.74
CA VAL A 134 -2.65 -0.01 6.20
C VAL A 134 -3.47 -0.53 7.35
N GLN A 135 -3.93 -1.76 7.21
CA GLN A 135 -4.51 -2.51 8.29
C GLN A 135 -3.42 -3.25 9.06
N LYS A 136 -3.35 -3.03 10.36
CA LYS A 136 -2.44 -3.75 11.24
C LYS A 136 -2.90 -5.19 11.36
N ILE A 137 -2.21 -6.09 10.67
CA ILE A 137 -2.33 -7.54 10.89
C ILE A 137 -1.42 -7.90 12.08
N LYS A 138 -1.86 -7.64 13.31
CA LYS A 138 -1.16 -8.13 14.49
C LYS A 138 -2.19 -8.62 15.51
N PRO A 139 -2.13 -9.90 15.94
CA PRO A 139 -2.86 -10.32 17.13
C PRO A 139 -2.37 -9.51 18.32
N ASP A 140 -3.28 -9.15 19.22
CA ASP A 140 -2.89 -8.66 20.55
C ASP A 140 -2.14 -9.78 21.29
N ASP A 141 -1.28 -9.41 22.25
CA ASP A 141 -0.27 -10.30 22.87
C ASP A 141 -0.86 -11.58 23.54
N GLU A 142 -2.18 -11.72 23.62
CA GLU A 142 -2.89 -12.88 24.20
C GLU A 142 -3.60 -13.78 23.17
N ASP A 143 -3.70 -13.39 21.90
CA ASP A 143 -4.40 -14.17 20.88
C ASP A 143 -3.50 -15.27 20.29
N LYS A 144 -3.97 -16.52 20.40
CA LYS A 144 -3.30 -17.65 19.75
C LYS A 144 -3.35 -17.46 18.23
N LEU A 145 -2.19 -17.18 17.63
CA LEU A 145 -1.85 -17.07 16.19
C LEU A 145 -2.43 -18.11 15.23
N ASN A 146 -3.14 -19.13 15.70
CA ASN A 146 -3.54 -20.29 14.90
C ASN A 146 -4.83 -20.08 14.08
N CYS A 147 -5.51 -18.94 14.18
CA CYS A 147 -6.83 -18.77 13.53
C CYS A 147 -7.09 -17.43 12.84
N ILE A 148 -6.15 -16.49 12.78
CA ILE A 148 -6.38 -15.25 12.02
C ILE A 148 -5.99 -15.51 10.57
N LYS A 149 -6.98 -15.72 9.70
CA LYS A 149 -6.73 -15.65 8.26
C LYS A 149 -6.52 -14.17 7.90
N PRO A 150 -5.47 -13.80 7.15
CA PRO A 150 -5.23 -12.41 6.75
C PRO A 150 -6.39 -11.73 6.01
N TRP A 151 -7.37 -12.51 5.53
CA TRP A 151 -8.54 -11.98 4.85
C TRP A 151 -9.85 -12.02 5.65
N ASP A 152 -9.86 -12.59 6.85
CA ASP A 152 -10.99 -12.40 7.79
C ASP A 152 -11.02 -10.95 8.32
N ALA A 153 -10.00 -10.15 7.95
CA ALA A 153 -9.90 -8.73 8.26
C ALA A 153 -9.99 -7.84 7.00
N LEU A 154 -10.24 -8.35 5.78
CA LEU A 154 -10.31 -7.44 4.61
C LEU A 154 -11.48 -6.46 4.79
N VAL A 155 -11.13 -5.18 4.89
CA VAL A 155 -12.07 -4.08 4.89
C VAL A 155 -12.00 -3.46 3.51
N ASP A 156 -13.14 -3.34 2.85
CA ASP A 156 -13.27 -2.56 1.63
C ASP A 156 -13.21 -1.09 2.05
N LEU A 157 -12.16 -0.38 1.61
CA LEU A 157 -11.95 1.03 1.91
C LEU A 157 -12.08 1.85 0.62
N GLU A 158 -12.49 3.10 0.75
CA GLU A 158 -12.40 4.07 -0.33
C GLU A 158 -11.68 5.30 0.19
N LEU A 159 -10.54 5.61 -0.44
CA LEU A 159 -9.79 6.83 -0.20
C LEU A 159 -10.24 7.89 -1.21
N LYS A 160 -10.71 9.03 -0.71
CA LYS A 160 -11.02 10.20 -1.52
C LYS A 160 -10.12 11.36 -1.13
N VAL A 161 -9.50 11.99 -2.11
CA VAL A 161 -8.64 13.17 -1.94
C VAL A 161 -9.10 14.26 -2.91
N GLY A 162 -9.77 15.29 -2.38
CA GLY A 162 -10.44 16.27 -3.23
C GLY A 162 -11.50 15.61 -4.14
N ASP A 163 -11.32 15.75 -5.45
CA ASP A 163 -12.20 15.16 -6.47
C ASP A 163 -11.75 13.77 -6.94
N GLU A 164 -10.59 13.28 -6.49
CA GLU A 164 -10.04 11.97 -6.89
C GLU A 164 -10.51 10.88 -5.92
N GLU A 165 -10.98 9.77 -6.46
CA GLU A 165 -11.50 8.61 -5.72
C GLU A 165 -10.70 7.36 -6.06
N PHE A 166 -10.19 6.69 -5.01
CA PHE A 166 -9.36 5.50 -5.11
C PHE A 166 -10.05 4.38 -4.32
N ALA A 167 -10.62 3.42 -5.06
CA ALA A 167 -11.17 2.22 -4.44
C ALA A 167 -10.02 1.34 -3.92
N THR A 168 -10.09 0.98 -2.63
CA THR A 168 -9.08 0.21 -1.93
C THR A 168 -9.64 -1.13 -1.45
N LYS A 169 -9.02 -2.23 -1.87
CA LYS A 169 -9.50 -3.60 -1.56
C LYS A 169 -8.42 -4.49 -0.94
N TYR A 170 -7.52 -3.97 -0.12
CA TYR A 170 -6.42 -4.77 0.43
C TYR A 170 -5.95 -4.23 1.79
N PRO A 171 -5.32 -5.06 2.65
CA PRO A 171 -4.84 -4.65 3.97
C PRO A 171 -3.68 -3.65 3.90
N GLN A 172 -3.13 -3.37 2.72
CA GLN A 172 -2.27 -2.22 2.48
C GLN A 172 -2.47 -1.72 1.05
N GLU A 173 -2.73 -0.42 0.91
CA GLU A 173 -2.65 0.27 -0.37
C GLU A 173 -1.90 1.58 -0.22
N THR A 174 -1.13 1.92 -1.26
CA THR A 174 -0.31 3.11 -1.30
C THR A 174 -0.65 3.90 -2.56
N HIS A 175 -1.02 5.15 -2.38
CA HIS A 175 -1.39 6.07 -3.46
C HIS A 175 -0.46 7.27 -3.45
N CYS A 176 -0.01 7.68 -4.64
CA CYS A 176 0.74 8.91 -4.84
C CYS A 176 -0.12 9.92 -5.58
N PHE A 177 -0.19 11.14 -5.10
CA PHE A 177 -0.91 12.22 -5.78
C PHE A 177 -0.21 13.56 -5.55
N THR A 178 -0.51 14.54 -6.40
CA THR A 178 0.08 15.87 -6.33
C THR A 178 -0.99 16.89 -5.95
N MET A 179 -0.85 17.52 -4.79
CA MET A 179 -1.76 18.57 -4.31
C MET A 179 -1.18 19.96 -4.52
N GLN A 180 -2.04 20.92 -4.88
CA GLN A 180 -1.65 22.33 -4.92
C GLN A 180 -1.60 22.94 -3.50
N PRO A 181 -0.83 24.02 -3.28
CA PRO A 181 -0.87 24.79 -2.04
C PRO A 181 -2.30 25.21 -1.67
N GLY A 182 -2.61 25.15 -0.38
CA GLY A 182 -3.94 25.43 0.14
C GLY A 182 -4.48 24.32 1.03
N THR A 183 -5.80 24.23 1.11
CA THR A 183 -6.51 23.28 1.96
C THR A 183 -7.20 22.24 1.09
N SER A 184 -7.09 20.96 1.44
CA SER A 184 -7.88 19.90 0.80
C SER A 184 -8.33 18.87 1.80
N ASP A 185 -9.42 18.19 1.45
CA ASP A 185 -10.03 17.16 2.27
C ASP A 185 -9.54 15.79 1.84
N ILE A 186 -9.27 14.95 2.84
CA ILE A 186 -9.12 13.51 2.69
C ILE A 186 -10.27 12.84 3.43
N ARG A 187 -10.92 11.90 2.76
CA ARG A 187 -11.96 11.07 3.34
C ARG A 187 -11.60 9.60 3.13
N VAL A 188 -11.71 8.81 4.19
CA VAL A 188 -11.61 7.35 4.12
C VAL A 188 -12.96 6.79 4.51
N THR A 189 -13.61 6.05 3.61
CA THR A 189 -14.88 5.37 3.88
C THR A 189 -14.76 3.86 3.79
N THR A 190 -15.75 3.16 4.31
CA THR A 190 -15.85 1.70 4.33
C THR A 190 -17.32 1.30 4.22
N ASP A 191 -17.62 0.06 3.83
CA ASP A 191 -18.97 -0.49 3.80
C ASP A 191 -19.20 -1.62 4.82
N THR A 192 -18.16 -2.07 5.52
CA THR A 192 -18.25 -3.07 6.61
C THR A 192 -18.24 -2.39 7.98
N GLU A 193 -18.89 -2.94 9.01
CA GLU A 193 -18.86 -2.40 10.39
C GLU A 193 -17.75 -3.01 11.27
N GLU A 194 -17.22 -4.18 10.90
CA GLU A 194 -16.11 -4.81 11.61
C GLU A 194 -14.77 -4.29 11.08
N HIS A 195 -13.99 -3.68 11.96
CA HIS A 195 -12.70 -3.09 11.62
C HIS A 195 -11.59 -3.64 12.51
N GLY A 196 -10.57 -4.25 11.92
CA GLY A 196 -9.27 -4.35 12.56
C GLY A 196 -8.64 -2.96 12.71
N SER A 197 -7.56 -2.81 13.50
CA SER A 197 -6.87 -1.52 13.62
C SER A 197 -6.31 -1.07 12.27
N ILE A 198 -6.95 -0.07 11.64
CA ILE A 198 -6.48 0.55 10.40
C ILE A 198 -5.74 1.84 10.74
N TYR A 199 -4.64 2.11 10.04
CA TYR A 199 -3.93 3.37 10.11
C TYR A 199 -3.71 3.95 8.72
N MET A 200 -3.85 5.27 8.63
CA MET A 200 -3.46 6.06 7.48
C MET A 200 -2.10 6.70 7.77
N ARG A 201 -1.13 6.52 6.87
CA ARG A 201 0.13 7.25 6.89
C ARG A 201 0.15 8.22 5.71
N ILE A 202 0.34 9.49 6.00
CA ILE A 202 0.52 10.53 4.98
C ILE A 202 1.97 10.95 5.05
N SER A 203 2.65 11.00 3.91
CA SER A 203 4.04 11.42 3.78
C SER A 203 4.18 12.52 2.74
N SER A 204 4.97 13.54 3.04
CA SER A 204 5.32 14.62 2.10
C SER A 204 6.73 15.13 2.35
N LYS A 205 7.36 15.70 1.31
CA LYS A 205 8.62 16.44 1.43
C LYS A 205 8.44 17.92 1.77
N ARG A 206 7.23 18.46 1.66
CA ARG A 206 6.92 19.84 2.10
C ARG A 206 6.30 19.83 3.49
N LYS A 207 6.27 20.98 4.16
CA LYS A 207 5.60 21.12 5.46
C LYS A 207 4.09 21.15 5.27
N TYR A 208 3.38 20.26 5.96
CA TYR A 208 1.92 20.16 5.94
C TYR A 208 1.40 19.91 7.36
N GLU A 209 0.17 20.33 7.60
CA GLU A 209 -0.60 20.00 8.80
C GLU A 209 -1.80 19.15 8.40
N VAL A 210 -2.15 18.17 9.25
CA VAL A 210 -3.35 17.34 9.07
C VAL A 210 -4.17 17.42 10.33
N LYS A 211 -5.47 17.66 10.19
CA LYS A 211 -6.42 17.73 11.29
C LYS A 211 -7.59 16.80 10.98
N ARG A 212 -7.95 15.91 11.92
CA ARG A 212 -9.19 15.13 11.83
C ARG A 212 -10.38 16.10 11.93
N LYS A 213 -11.41 15.90 11.12
CA LYS A 213 -12.67 16.63 11.23
C LYS A 213 -13.55 15.94 12.28
N GLU A 214 -14.17 16.73 13.14
CA GLU A 214 -15.16 16.28 14.14
C GLU A 214 -16.53 16.04 13.49
#